data_AF-A0A3R6WJ89-F1
#
_entry.id   AF-A0A3R6WJ89-F1
#
_cell.length_a   1.000
_cell.length_b   1.000
_cell.length_c   1.000
_cell.angle_alpha   90.00
_cell.angle_beta   90.00
_cell.angle_gamma   90.00
#
_symmetry.space_group_name_H-M   'P 1'
#
loop_
_entity.id
_entity.type
_entity.pdbx_description
1 polymer ?
#
loop_
_entity_poly.entity_id
_entity_poly.type
_entity_poly.pdbx_seq_one_letter_code
_entity_poly.pdbx_strand_id
1 'polypeptide(L)'
;MALISGHYVTGEPLPDKLFESMIAAKEFMAATTLLQQVHFAALDLALHQQSVTPSSSSLSTVRTAVANKYKWAEVQALDAYTCFKETEGDQSAWNATGRRFRRTFLAMTGVCHPSQVFESFCGRQHNTDAMLRHYGLKMCP
;
A
#
# COMPACT_ATOMS: atom_id res chain seq x y z
N MET A 1 -9.38 9.24 -15.00
CA MET A 1 -9.69 10.23 -13.95
C MET A 1 -10.86 11.15 -14.26
N ALA A 2 -11.31 11.25 -15.52
CA ALA A 2 -12.44 12.11 -15.92
C ALA A 2 -13.78 11.85 -15.20
N LEU A 3 -13.93 10.70 -14.52
CA LEU A 3 -15.13 10.37 -13.77
C LEU A 3 -15.20 11.03 -12.38
N ILE A 4 -14.07 11.50 -11.82
CA ILE A 4 -13.98 11.99 -10.43
C ILE A 4 -13.46 13.44 -10.36
N SER A 5 -12.75 13.93 -11.39
CA SER A 5 -12.27 15.31 -11.43
C SER A 5 -13.21 16.24 -12.20
N GLY A 6 -13.60 17.35 -11.58
CA GLY A 6 -14.35 18.45 -12.21
C GLY A 6 -14.16 19.75 -11.43
N HIS A 7 -14.03 20.88 -12.11
CA HIS A 7 -13.90 22.18 -11.46
C HIS A 7 -15.20 22.54 -10.72
N TYR A 8 -15.10 22.98 -9.46
CA TYR A 8 -16.28 23.13 -8.59
C TYR A 8 -17.34 24.11 -9.11
N VAL A 9 -16.94 25.10 -9.91
CA VAL A 9 -17.86 26.04 -10.60
C VAL A 9 -18.22 25.57 -12.01
N THR A 10 -17.22 25.49 -12.91
CA THR A 10 -17.45 25.22 -14.34
C THR A 10 -17.78 23.77 -14.67
N GLY A 11 -17.51 22.82 -13.76
CA GLY A 11 -17.70 21.39 -13.99
C GLY A 11 -16.71 20.77 -14.98
N GLU A 12 -15.83 21.56 -15.59
CA GLU A 12 -14.88 21.08 -16.59
C GLU A 12 -13.88 20.10 -15.97
N PRO A 13 -13.54 19.01 -16.69
CA PRO A 13 -12.61 18.01 -16.19
C PRO A 13 -11.19 18.59 -16.07
N LEU A 14 -10.37 17.96 -15.24
CA LEU A 14 -8.97 18.33 -15.11
C LEU A 14 -8.25 18.23 -16.47
N PRO A 15 -7.55 19.27 -16.94
CA PRO A 15 -6.82 19.22 -18.21
C PRO A 15 -5.74 18.13 -18.23
N ASP A 16 -5.63 17.42 -19.36
CA ASP A 16 -4.72 16.27 -19.51
C ASP A 16 -3.26 16.64 -19.21
N LYS A 17 -2.80 17.82 -19.62
CA LYS A 17 -1.43 18.29 -19.36
C LYS A 17 -1.10 18.37 -17.86
N LEU A 18 -2.06 18.84 -17.05
CA LEU A 18 -1.88 18.92 -15.60
C LEU A 18 -1.97 17.53 -14.98
N PHE A 19 -2.85 16.67 -15.50
CA PHE A 19 -2.96 15.29 -15.06
C PHE A 19 -1.66 14.50 -15.28
N GLU A 20 -1.06 14.60 -16.46
CA GLU A 20 0.24 13.99 -16.76
C GLU A 20 1.35 14.53 -15.85
N SER A 21 1.31 15.83 -15.53
CA SER A 21 2.25 16.43 -14.58
C SER A 21 2.10 15.86 -13.16
N MET A 22 0.87 15.57 -12.73
CA MET A 22 0.61 14.89 -11.44
C MET A 22 1.12 13.46 -11.44
N ILE A 23 0.91 12.70 -12.53
CA ILE A 23 1.46 11.35 -12.66
C ILE A 23 2.98 11.39 -12.60
N ALA A 24 3.61 12.33 -13.31
CA ALA A 24 5.08 12.49 -13.30
C ALA A 24 5.61 12.86 -11.90
N ALA A 25 4.86 13.64 -11.13
CA ALA A 25 5.23 14.04 -9.77
C ALA A 25 4.97 12.96 -8.70
N LYS A 26 4.34 11.83 -9.04
CA LYS A 26 4.04 10.70 -8.13
C LYS A 26 5.24 10.27 -7.28
N GLU A 27 6.44 10.31 -7.84
CA GLU A 27 7.67 9.81 -7.22
C GLU A 27 8.48 10.91 -6.54
N PHE A 28 8.00 12.16 -6.56
CA PHE A 28 8.68 13.28 -5.93
C PHE A 28 8.80 13.06 -4.41
N MET A 29 10.03 13.07 -3.90
CA MET A 29 10.38 12.79 -2.50
C MET A 29 9.98 11.39 -1.97
N ALA A 30 9.60 10.45 -2.84
CA ALA A 30 9.20 9.10 -2.42
C ALA A 30 10.28 8.42 -1.56
N ALA A 31 11.56 8.60 -1.91
CA ALA A 31 12.69 8.10 -1.13
C ALA A 31 12.83 8.74 0.26
N THR A 32 12.53 10.04 0.41
CA THR A 32 12.57 10.73 1.72
C THR A 32 11.45 10.22 2.63
N THR A 33 10.24 10.07 2.08
CA THR A 33 9.10 9.46 2.78
C THR A 33 9.43 8.03 3.20
N LEU A 34 10.03 7.24 2.30
CA LEU A 34 10.47 5.87 2.57
C LEU A 34 11.49 5.82 3.71
N LEU A 35 12.50 6.70 3.69
CA LEU A 35 13.56 6.77 4.68
C LEU A 35 13.02 7.15 6.06
N GLN A 36 12.06 8.08 6.12
CA GLN A 36 11.38 8.42 7.37
C GLN A 36 10.64 7.21 7.95
N GLN A 37 9.91 6.46 7.12
CA GLN A 37 9.23 5.24 7.55
C GLN A 37 10.20 4.16 8.05
N VAL A 38 11.34 3.97 7.37
CA VAL A 38 12.39 3.03 7.81
C VAL A 38 13.05 3.49 9.11
N HIS A 39 13.32 4.79 9.25
CA HIS A 39 13.89 5.37 10.46
C HIS A 39 12.97 5.17 11.66
N PHE A 40 11.67 5.44 11.53
CA PHE A 40 10.70 5.18 12.59
C PHE A 40 10.58 3.70 12.93
N ALA A 41 10.65 2.80 11.94
CA ALA A 41 10.64 1.35 12.17
C ALA A 41 11.91 0.85 12.89
N ALA A 42 13.09 1.34 12.50
CA ALA A 42 14.35 0.96 13.14
C ALA A 42 14.45 1.47 14.57
N LEU A 43 13.98 2.69 14.83
CA LEU A 43 13.89 3.27 16.16
C LEU A 43 12.93 2.45 17.05
N ASP A 44 11.79 2.03 16.50
CA ASP A 44 10.82 1.20 17.22
C ASP A 44 11.40 -0.18 17.62
N LEU A 45 12.09 -0.85 16.69
CA LEU A 45 12.72 -2.14 16.96
C LEU A 45 13.80 -2.05 18.04
N ALA A 46 14.62 -0.99 18.00
CA ALA A 46 15.67 -0.75 18.99
C ALA A 46 15.11 -0.55 20.41
N LEU A 47 13.93 0.06 20.54
CA LEU A 47 13.27 0.28 21.81
C LEU A 47 12.64 -1.00 22.39
N HIS A 48 12.16 -1.91 21.53
CA HIS A 48 11.51 -3.17 21.95
C HIS A 48 12.48 -4.34 22.23
N GLN A 49 13.75 -4.22 21.87
CA GLN A 49 14.78 -5.18 22.30
C GLN A 49 15.20 -4.98 23.76
N GLN A 50 14.79 -3.90 24.42
CA GLN A 50 15.08 -3.59 25.82
C GLN A 50 13.82 -3.75 26.69
N SER A 51 13.87 -4.58 27.73
CA SER A 51 12.74 -4.83 28.62
C SER A 51 12.49 -3.66 29.58
N VAL A 52 11.44 -2.86 29.33
CA VAL A 52 11.01 -1.74 30.19
C VAL A 52 9.84 -2.18 31.08
N THR A 53 9.95 -1.99 32.40
CA THR A 53 8.88 -2.28 33.37
C THR A 53 7.93 -1.09 33.57
N PRO A 54 6.61 -1.32 33.77
CA PRO A 54 5.64 -0.25 33.69
C PRO A 54 5.38 0.39 35.06
N SER A 55 5.78 1.65 35.24
CA SER A 55 5.13 2.54 36.22
C SER A 55 4.61 3.78 35.48
N SER A 56 3.32 4.08 35.71
CA SER A 56 2.50 5.13 35.09
C SER A 56 2.63 5.28 33.57
N SER A 57 2.05 4.35 32.83
CA SER A 57 2.00 4.33 31.37
C SER A 57 1.33 5.59 30.79
N SER A 58 2.13 6.54 30.31
CA SER A 58 1.66 7.68 29.52
C SER A 58 1.07 7.21 28.19
N LEU A 59 0.22 8.01 27.53
CA LEU A 59 -0.37 7.74 26.20
C LEU A 59 0.66 7.32 25.13
N SER A 60 1.93 7.67 25.32
CA SER A 60 3.08 7.15 24.56
C SER A 60 3.22 5.62 24.57
N THR A 61 2.74 4.95 25.62
CA THR A 61 2.78 3.48 25.84
C THR A 61 1.71 2.74 25.04
N VAL A 62 0.60 3.39 24.71
CA VAL A 62 -0.43 2.83 23.82
C VAL A 62 -0.01 2.98 22.36
N ARG A 63 0.74 4.04 22.03
CA ARG A 63 1.41 4.19 20.73
C ARG A 63 2.37 3.02 20.44
N THR A 64 3.00 2.50 21.48
CA THR A 64 3.89 1.32 21.50
C THR A 64 3.18 -0.01 21.14
N ALA A 65 1.84 -0.10 21.18
CA ALA A 65 1.13 -1.35 20.89
C ALA A 65 0.87 -1.62 19.40
N VAL A 66 1.04 -0.64 18.50
CA VAL A 66 0.55 -0.71 17.09
C VAL A 66 1.69 -0.78 16.06
N ALA A 67 2.92 -1.00 16.51
CA ALA A 67 4.14 -0.69 15.76
C ALA A 67 4.60 -1.71 14.69
N ASN A 68 3.72 -2.55 14.13
CA ASN A 68 4.13 -3.56 13.13
C ASN A 68 3.27 -3.62 11.85
N LYS A 69 2.75 -2.48 11.39
CA LYS A 69 1.79 -2.48 10.25
C LYS A 69 2.14 -1.59 9.05
N TYR A 70 3.01 -0.60 9.20
CA TYR A 70 3.04 0.54 8.26
C TYR A 70 3.94 0.44 7.02
N LYS A 71 4.42 -0.76 6.67
CA LYS A 71 4.94 -1.02 5.32
C LYS A 71 4.58 -2.38 4.76
N TRP A 72 4.38 -3.36 5.63
CA TRP A 72 3.99 -4.70 5.19
C TRP A 72 2.63 -4.71 4.50
N ALA A 73 1.68 -3.90 4.99
CA ALA A 73 0.40 -3.70 4.32
C ALA A 73 0.56 -2.99 2.96
N GLU A 74 1.54 -2.09 2.84
CA GLU A 74 1.84 -1.39 1.58
C GLU A 74 2.47 -2.34 0.55
N VAL A 75 3.40 -3.21 0.96
CA VAL A 75 3.94 -4.29 0.13
C VAL A 75 2.80 -5.13 -0.44
N GLN A 76 1.89 -5.59 0.43
CA GLN A 76 0.74 -6.40 0.00
C GLN A 76 -0.24 -5.62 -0.88
N ALA A 77 -0.49 -4.35 -0.60
CA ALA A 77 -1.40 -3.54 -1.39
C ALA A 77 -0.85 -3.26 -2.80
N LEU A 78 0.43 -2.87 -2.89
CA LEU A 78 1.10 -2.61 -4.17
C LEU A 78 1.22 -3.90 -4.99
N ASP A 79 1.52 -5.02 -4.33
CA ASP A 79 1.62 -6.30 -5.01
C ASP A 79 0.25 -6.83 -5.45
N ALA A 80 -0.78 -6.76 -4.61
CA ALA A 80 -2.15 -7.13 -5.01
C ALA A 80 -2.70 -6.26 -6.16
N TYR A 81 -2.30 -4.98 -6.22
CA TYR A 81 -2.67 -4.11 -7.33
C TYR A 81 -2.07 -4.56 -8.68
N THR A 82 -0.96 -5.31 -8.68
CA THR A 82 -0.40 -5.87 -9.93
C THR A 82 -1.39 -6.83 -10.61
N CYS A 83 -2.14 -7.62 -9.85
CA CYS A 83 -3.17 -8.51 -10.41
C CYS A 83 -4.33 -7.75 -11.09
N PHE A 84 -4.58 -6.49 -10.70
CA PHE A 84 -5.51 -5.62 -11.42
C PHE A 84 -4.87 -5.08 -12.70
N LYS A 85 -3.61 -4.63 -12.62
CA LYS A 85 -2.85 -4.11 -13.75
C LYS A 85 -2.66 -5.14 -14.88
N GLU A 86 -2.49 -6.42 -14.55
CA GLU A 86 -2.43 -7.51 -15.52
C GLU A 86 -3.72 -7.67 -16.35
N THR A 87 -4.85 -7.17 -15.83
CA THR A 87 -6.16 -7.20 -16.51
C THR A 87 -6.59 -5.84 -17.07
N GLU A 88 -5.71 -4.83 -17.01
CA GLU A 88 -6.00 -3.49 -17.51
C GLU A 88 -6.24 -3.53 -19.02
N GLY A 89 -7.34 -2.93 -19.47
CA GLY A 89 -7.79 -2.98 -20.87
C GLY A 89 -8.79 -4.10 -21.19
N ASP A 90 -8.92 -5.14 -20.36
CA ASP A 90 -9.98 -6.16 -20.46
C ASP A 90 -11.02 -5.96 -19.36
N GLN A 91 -12.18 -5.41 -19.74
CA GLN A 91 -13.26 -5.11 -18.79
C GLN A 91 -13.83 -6.37 -18.10
N SER A 92 -13.89 -7.50 -18.81
CA SER A 92 -14.43 -8.74 -18.25
C SER A 92 -13.46 -9.32 -17.22
N ALA A 93 -12.17 -9.38 -17.57
CA ALA A 93 -11.11 -9.83 -16.67
C ALA A 93 -10.95 -8.90 -15.46
N TRP A 94 -11.01 -7.57 -15.67
CA TRP A 94 -11.01 -6.58 -14.60
C TRP A 94 -12.15 -6.81 -13.61
N ASN A 95 -13.37 -7.00 -14.12
CA ASN A 95 -14.54 -7.27 -13.28
C ASN A 95 -14.41 -8.62 -12.55
N ALA A 96 -13.82 -9.63 -13.17
CA ALA A 96 -13.53 -10.91 -12.54
C ALA A 96 -12.52 -10.77 -11.39
N THR A 97 -11.45 -9.99 -11.60
CA THR A 97 -10.47 -9.65 -10.56
C THR A 97 -11.10 -8.88 -9.41
N GLY A 98 -11.98 -7.91 -9.69
CA GLY A 98 -12.75 -7.23 -8.64
C GLY A 98 -13.65 -8.18 -7.82
N ARG A 99 -14.33 -9.12 -8.47
CA ARG A 99 -15.12 -10.16 -7.77
C ARG A 99 -14.24 -11.07 -6.92
N ARG A 100 -13.04 -11.42 -7.41
CA ARG A 100 -12.07 -12.23 -6.66
C ARG A 100 -11.59 -11.48 -5.42
N PHE A 101 -11.21 -10.20 -5.57
CA PHE A 101 -10.81 -9.34 -4.45
C PHE A 101 -11.89 -9.24 -3.37
N ARG A 102 -13.16 -9.09 -3.78
CA ARG A 102 -14.30 -9.09 -2.85
C ARG A 102 -14.41 -10.40 -2.07
N ARG A 103 -14.25 -11.55 -2.74
CA ARG A 103 -14.39 -12.88 -2.12
C ARG A 103 -13.19 -13.26 -1.24
N THR A 104 -12.05 -12.61 -1.41
CA THR A 104 -10.85 -12.84 -0.61
C THR A 104 -10.68 -11.73 0.42
N PHE A 105 -10.05 -10.62 0.08
CA PHE A 105 -9.71 -9.54 1.00
C PHE A 105 -10.92 -8.99 1.75
N LEU A 106 -12.04 -8.74 1.08
CA LEU A 106 -13.19 -8.10 1.75
C LEU A 106 -14.07 -9.09 2.54
N ALA A 107 -13.96 -10.39 2.26
CA ALA A 107 -14.81 -11.41 2.90
C ALA A 107 -14.06 -12.29 3.92
N MET A 108 -12.77 -12.54 3.72
CA MET A 108 -11.98 -13.52 4.48
C MET A 108 -10.96 -12.87 5.42
N THR A 109 -10.73 -11.56 5.33
CA THR A 109 -9.84 -10.85 6.27
C THR A 109 -10.42 -10.92 7.68
N GLY A 110 -9.63 -11.40 8.63
CA GLY A 110 -10.06 -11.65 10.01
C GLY A 110 -10.63 -13.06 10.25
N VAL A 111 -10.91 -13.82 9.19
CA VAL A 111 -11.35 -15.23 9.26
C VAL A 111 -10.18 -16.18 8.94
N CYS A 112 -9.37 -15.84 7.95
CA CYS A 112 -8.20 -16.63 7.54
C CYS A 112 -6.90 -15.87 7.84
N HIS A 113 -5.79 -16.60 7.85
CA HIS A 113 -4.47 -15.99 7.97
C HIS A 113 -4.19 -15.06 6.77
N PRO A 114 -3.63 -13.85 6.96
CA PRO A 114 -3.45 -12.88 5.88
C PRO A 114 -2.69 -13.41 4.64
N SER A 115 -1.68 -14.27 4.84
CA SER A 115 -0.94 -14.87 3.71
C SER A 115 -1.82 -15.79 2.85
N GLN A 116 -2.75 -16.53 3.47
CA GLN A 116 -3.69 -17.40 2.74
C GLN A 116 -4.70 -16.57 1.94
N VAL A 117 -5.16 -15.45 2.51
CA VAL A 117 -6.06 -14.51 1.80
C VAL A 117 -5.36 -13.93 0.58
N PHE A 118 -4.09 -13.52 0.73
CA PHE A 118 -3.29 -12.99 -0.38
C PHE A 118 -3.07 -14.05 -1.45
N GLU A 119 -2.62 -15.25 -1.08
CA GLU A 119 -2.37 -16.34 -2.01
C GLU A 119 -3.64 -16.78 -2.76
N SER A 120 -4.79 -16.82 -2.07
CA SER A 120 -6.09 -17.09 -2.71
C SER A 120 -6.48 -16.02 -3.73
N PHE A 121 -5.98 -14.79 -3.59
CA PHE A 121 -6.27 -13.69 -4.51
C PHE A 121 -5.27 -13.64 -5.68
N CYS A 122 -3.98 -13.69 -5.40
CA CYS A 122 -2.91 -13.52 -6.38
C CYS A 122 -2.45 -14.83 -7.02
N GLY A 123 -2.82 -15.99 -6.45
CA GLY A 123 -2.33 -17.31 -6.86
C GLY A 123 -0.87 -17.58 -6.49
N ARG A 124 -0.24 -16.69 -5.72
CA ARG A 124 1.16 -16.77 -5.28
C ARG A 124 1.36 -16.03 -3.96
N GLN A 125 2.50 -16.26 -3.31
CA GLN A 125 2.94 -15.44 -2.18
C GLN A 125 3.27 -14.00 -2.62
N HIS A 126 3.18 -13.07 -1.66
CA HIS A 126 3.51 -11.66 -1.88
C HIS A 126 5.02 -11.46 -2.00
N ASN A 127 5.43 -10.46 -2.78
CA ASN A 127 6.83 -10.05 -2.92
C ASN A 127 6.98 -8.51 -2.84
N THR A 128 8.22 -8.04 -2.77
CA THR A 128 8.51 -6.61 -2.61
C THR A 128 8.70 -5.86 -3.94
N ASP A 129 8.64 -6.53 -5.08
CA ASP A 129 9.04 -5.97 -6.38
C ASP A 129 8.14 -4.80 -6.81
N ALA A 130 6.83 -4.91 -6.54
CA ALA A 130 5.88 -3.86 -6.82
C ALA A 130 6.16 -2.60 -5.99
N MET A 131 6.53 -2.77 -4.72
CA MET A 131 6.92 -1.67 -3.84
C MET A 131 8.22 -1.02 -4.32
N LEU A 132 9.24 -1.81 -4.64
CA LEU A 132 10.52 -1.28 -5.12
C LEU A 132 10.35 -0.44 -6.39
N ARG A 133 9.54 -0.91 -7.35
CA ARG A 133 9.16 -0.13 -8.54
C ARG A 133 8.37 1.14 -8.20
N HIS A 134 7.48 1.10 -7.22
CA HIS A 134 6.69 2.26 -6.80
C HIS A 134 7.58 3.42 -6.30
N TYR A 135 8.68 3.09 -5.62
CA TYR A 135 9.63 4.05 -5.08
C TYR A 135 10.80 4.38 -6.03
N GLY A 136 10.79 3.89 -7.28
CA GLY A 136 11.89 4.11 -8.24
C GLY A 136 13.18 3.35 -7.91
N LEU A 137 13.13 2.38 -6.99
CA LEU A 137 14.27 1.58 -6.55
C LEU A 137 14.36 0.32 -7.41
N LYS A 138 14.90 0.42 -8.63
CA LYS A 138 15.15 -0.77 -9.47
C LYS A 138 16.21 -1.66 -8.82
N MET A 139 15.91 -2.95 -8.68
CA MET A 139 16.96 -3.97 -8.51
C MET A 139 17.72 -4.05 -9.84
N CYS A 140 19.05 -3.88 -9.81
CA CYS A 140 19.90 -4.26 -10.94
C CYS A 140 19.72 -5.77 -11.19
N PRO A 141 19.69 -6.23 -12.46
CA PRO A 141 19.68 -7.65 -12.77
C PRO A 141 20.92 -8.38 -12.26
#